data_AF-A0A2J6SCF7-F1
#
_entry.id   AF-A0A2J6SCF7-F1
#
_cell.length_a   1.000
_cell.length_b   1.000
_cell.length_c   1.000
_cell.angle_alpha   90.00
_cell.angle_beta   90.00
_cell.angle_gamma   90.00
#
_symmetry.space_group_name_H-M   'P 1'
#
loop_
_entity.id
_entity.type
_entity.pdbx_description
1 polymer ?
#
loop_
_entity_poly.entity_id
_entity_poly.type
_entity_poly.pdbx_seq_one_letter_code
_entity_poly.pdbx_strand_id
1 'polypeptide(L)'
;MKIQKQDAQEKFDTLQDRYHVEYDAYRARIENGSIKISKTEFDGTMLLESRKITADFIQAEKELEQARSHGRDLGLTLDEFDQESCFVDFPEDGYRESLEQQWIDYVDREQIKRWMDREDDPPEKTDCDEWESKTVDISDSVSAIANTFKSRKRIDRWRAMCGAMDMEMDMNVE
;
A
#
# COMPACT_ATOMS: atom_id res chain seq x y z
N MET A 1 9.75 20.71 3.62
CA MET A 1 8.64 19.74 3.62
C MET A 1 8.66 18.78 4.80
N LYS A 2 9.76 18.04 5.06
CA LYS A 2 9.82 17.11 6.21
C LYS A 2 9.51 17.78 7.57
N ILE A 3 10.04 18.99 7.77
CA ILE A 3 9.78 19.82 8.96
C ILE A 3 8.30 20.23 9.04
N GLN A 4 7.67 20.60 7.92
CA GLN A 4 6.26 21.01 7.91
C GLN A 4 5.30 19.86 8.21
N LYS A 5 5.57 18.64 7.74
CA LYS A 5 4.78 17.46 8.14
C LYS A 5 4.95 17.17 9.63
N GLN A 6 6.19 17.15 10.14
CA GLN A 6 6.45 16.88 11.56
C GLN A 6 5.76 17.90 12.47
N ASP A 7 5.85 19.20 12.14
CA ASP A 7 5.18 20.26 12.90
C ASP A 7 3.65 20.13 12.85
N ALA A 8 3.08 19.72 11.72
CA ALA A 8 1.64 19.50 11.58
C ALA A 8 1.18 18.23 12.34
N GLN A 9 2.01 17.19 12.35
CA GLN A 9 1.76 15.94 13.06
C GLN A 9 1.79 16.16 14.57
N GLU A 10 2.81 16.84 15.10
CA GLU A 10 2.91 17.16 16.52
C GLU A 10 1.69 17.98 17.00
N LYS A 11 1.23 18.94 16.19
CA LYS A 11 0.01 19.71 16.47
C LYS A 11 -1.25 18.86 16.47
N PHE A 12 -1.32 17.85 15.58
CA PHE A 12 -2.44 16.93 15.52
C PHE A 12 -2.46 15.99 16.72
N ASP A 13 -1.30 15.41 17.05
CA ASP A 13 -1.14 14.45 18.15
C ASP A 13 -1.44 15.10 19.52
N THR A 14 -1.11 16.39 19.67
CA THR A 14 -1.36 17.15 20.91
C THR A 14 -2.75 17.80 21.00
N LEU A 15 -3.65 17.57 20.02
CA LEU A 15 -4.99 18.20 19.99
C LEU A 15 -5.80 17.92 21.26
N GLN A 16 -5.77 16.67 21.74
CA GLN A 16 -6.54 16.26 22.90
C GLN A 16 -6.01 16.92 24.18
N ASP A 17 -4.70 16.91 24.38
CA ASP A 17 -4.06 17.54 25.53
C ASP A 17 -4.31 19.06 25.54
N ARG A 18 -4.22 19.69 24.36
CA ARG A 18 -4.51 21.11 24.20
C ARG A 18 -5.96 21.43 24.56
N TYR A 19 -6.92 20.59 24.17
CA TYR A 19 -8.31 20.76 24.57
C TYR A 19 -8.47 20.72 26.09
N HIS A 20 -7.82 19.77 26.77
CA HIS A 20 -7.88 19.67 28.23
C HIS A 20 -7.30 20.91 28.92
N VAL A 21 -6.12 21.38 28.48
CA VAL A 21 -5.49 22.59 29.02
C VAL A 21 -6.36 23.83 28.82
N GLU A 22 -6.91 24.02 27.62
CA GLU A 22 -7.80 25.16 27.33
C GLU A 22 -9.13 25.07 28.07
N TYR A 23 -9.65 23.86 28.30
CA TYR A 23 -10.88 23.66 29.07
C TYR A 23 -10.69 24.00 30.55
N ASP A 24 -9.55 23.64 31.14
CA ASP A 24 -9.21 24.02 32.51
C ASP A 24 -9.04 25.54 32.65
N ALA A 25 -8.40 26.18 31.67
CA ALA A 25 -8.29 27.64 31.61
C ALA A 25 -9.66 28.31 31.45
N TYR A 26 -10.53 27.77 30.61
CA TYR A 26 -11.92 28.22 30.44
C TYR A 26 -12.69 28.13 31.77
N ARG A 27 -12.63 27.00 32.47
CA ARG A 27 -13.29 26.80 33.77
C ARG A 27 -12.82 27.83 34.79
N ALA A 28 -11.51 28.04 34.93
CA ALA A 28 -10.96 29.04 35.84
C ALA A 28 -11.44 30.46 35.52
N ARG A 29 -11.56 30.82 34.23
CA ARG A 29 -12.03 32.15 33.81
C ARG A 29 -13.55 32.35 34.03
N ILE A 30 -14.35 31.27 33.93
CA ILE A 30 -15.77 31.29 34.28
C ILE A 30 -15.96 31.44 35.80
N GLU A 31 -15.21 30.69 36.60
CA GLU A 31 -15.25 30.74 38.08
C GLU A 31 -14.84 32.13 38.60
N ASN A 32 -13.83 32.75 37.98
CA ASN A 32 -13.40 34.12 38.28
C ASN A 32 -14.34 35.21 37.72
N GLY A 33 -15.39 34.84 36.98
CA GLY A 33 -16.35 35.77 36.39
C GLY A 33 -15.79 36.65 35.26
N SER A 34 -14.59 36.31 34.73
CA SER A 34 -13.89 37.11 33.72
C SER A 34 -14.50 36.97 32.32
N ILE A 35 -15.25 35.91 32.07
CA ILE A 35 -15.95 35.64 30.81
C ILE A 35 -17.33 35.05 31.11
N LYS A 36 -18.29 35.30 30.22
CA LYS A 36 -19.65 34.73 30.26
C LYS A 36 -19.97 33.94 28.98
N ILE A 37 -18.95 33.34 28.40
CA ILE A 37 -19.09 32.52 27.20
C ILE A 37 -19.73 31.20 27.62
N SER A 38 -20.70 30.72 26.84
CA SER A 38 -21.31 29.41 27.10
C SER A 38 -20.34 28.28 26.77
N LYS A 39 -20.50 27.13 27.42
CA LYS A 39 -19.69 25.95 27.10
C LYS A 39 -19.81 25.57 25.61
N THR A 40 -21.01 25.71 25.03
CA THR A 40 -21.26 25.40 23.61
C THR A 40 -20.46 26.31 22.68
N GLU A 41 -20.31 27.58 22.99
CA GLU A 41 -19.47 28.50 22.20
C GLU A 41 -17.99 28.14 22.32
N PHE A 42 -17.51 27.80 23.53
CA PHE A 42 -16.15 27.31 23.73
C PHE A 42 -15.89 26.02 22.93
N ASP A 43 -16.75 25.00 23.08
CA ASP A 43 -16.64 23.73 22.36
C ASP A 43 -16.66 23.97 20.84
N GLY A 44 -17.49 24.91 20.37
CA GLY A 44 -17.57 25.32 18.96
C GLY A 44 -16.25 25.92 18.45
N THR A 45 -15.60 26.77 19.23
CA THR A 45 -14.28 27.32 18.86
C THR A 45 -13.21 26.25 18.77
N MET A 46 -13.16 25.33 19.75
CA MET A 46 -12.21 24.22 19.77
C MET A 46 -12.43 23.27 18.59
N LEU A 47 -13.67 23.01 18.20
CA LEU A 47 -14.01 22.19 17.04
C LEU A 47 -13.54 22.83 15.73
N LEU A 48 -13.68 24.15 15.58
CA LEU A 48 -13.21 24.85 14.38
C LEU A 48 -11.68 24.81 14.28
N GLU A 49 -11.00 25.00 15.40
CA GLU A 49 -9.54 24.90 15.46
C GLU A 49 -9.03 23.50 15.17
N SER A 50 -9.66 22.46 15.74
CA SER A 50 -9.26 21.07 15.48
C SER A 50 -9.46 20.71 14.02
N ARG A 51 -10.58 21.10 13.40
CA ARG A 51 -10.81 20.94 11.96
C ARG A 51 -9.74 21.60 11.11
N LYS A 52 -9.30 22.80 11.49
CA LYS A 52 -8.23 23.50 10.77
C LYS A 52 -6.91 22.74 10.89
N ILE A 53 -6.54 22.31 12.09
CA ILE A 53 -5.30 21.55 12.32
C ILE A 53 -5.33 20.21 11.55
N THR A 54 -6.45 19.50 11.54
CA THR A 54 -6.61 18.29 10.74
C THR A 54 -6.51 18.57 9.24
N ALA A 55 -7.10 19.66 8.75
CA ALA A 55 -7.00 20.05 7.35
C ALA A 55 -5.54 20.39 6.95
N ASP A 56 -4.84 21.13 7.81
CA ASP A 56 -3.43 21.48 7.61
C ASP A 56 -2.55 20.21 7.60
N PHE A 57 -2.82 19.23 8.46
CA PHE A 57 -2.13 17.94 8.48
C PHE A 57 -2.37 17.14 7.19
N ILE A 58 -3.62 16.98 6.75
CA ILE A 58 -3.96 16.31 5.49
C ILE A 58 -3.27 16.98 4.30
N GLN A 59 -3.24 18.31 4.28
CA GLN A 59 -2.59 19.06 3.21
C GLN A 59 -1.07 18.83 3.20
N ALA A 60 -0.42 18.84 4.36
CA ALA A 60 1.00 18.54 4.48
C ALA A 60 1.34 17.11 4.04
N GLU A 61 0.47 16.13 4.31
CA GLU A 61 0.63 14.76 3.82
C GLU A 61 0.53 14.69 2.29
N LYS A 62 -0.48 15.33 1.69
CA LYS A 62 -0.64 15.39 0.24
C LYS A 62 0.55 16.05 -0.45
N GLU A 63 1.04 17.15 0.10
CA GLU A 63 2.21 17.82 -0.47
C GLU A 63 3.41 16.89 -0.43
N LEU A 64 3.65 16.21 0.70
CA LEU A 64 4.74 15.25 0.86
C LEU A 64 4.63 14.07 -0.11
N GLU A 65 3.44 13.54 -0.32
CA GLU A 65 3.17 12.53 -1.33
C GLU A 65 3.45 13.04 -2.76
N GLN A 66 3.01 14.26 -3.09
CA GLN A 66 3.27 14.89 -4.39
C GLN A 66 4.77 15.10 -4.64
N ALA A 67 5.51 15.60 -3.66
CA ALA A 67 6.96 15.77 -3.80
C ALA A 67 7.70 14.43 -3.91
N ARG A 68 7.24 13.40 -3.19
CA ARG A 68 7.74 12.03 -3.35
C ARG A 68 7.45 11.50 -4.75
N SER A 69 6.23 11.67 -5.25
CA SER A 69 5.87 11.30 -6.62
C SER A 69 6.74 12.00 -7.65
N HIS A 70 6.91 13.32 -7.52
CA HIS A 70 7.75 14.09 -8.43
C HIS A 70 9.24 13.68 -8.36
N GLY A 71 9.75 13.37 -7.17
CA GLY A 71 11.09 12.81 -7.02
C GLY A 71 11.24 11.45 -7.71
N ARG A 72 10.22 10.59 -7.63
CA ARG A 72 10.17 9.29 -8.32
C ARG A 72 10.16 9.46 -9.85
N ASP A 73 9.37 10.40 -10.38
CA ASP A 73 9.35 10.71 -11.82
C ASP A 73 10.72 11.18 -12.35
N LEU A 74 11.51 11.83 -11.49
CA LEU A 74 12.88 12.26 -11.79
C LEU A 74 13.93 11.14 -11.58
N GLY A 75 13.50 9.94 -11.21
CA GLY A 75 14.37 8.77 -10.99
C GLY A 75 15.17 8.81 -9.69
N LEU A 76 14.81 9.69 -8.74
CA LEU A 76 15.48 9.79 -7.44
C LEU A 76 14.93 8.71 -6.48
N THR A 77 15.83 7.91 -5.93
CA THR A 77 15.52 7.04 -4.79
C THR A 77 15.55 7.89 -3.52
N LEU A 78 14.38 8.14 -2.94
CA LEU A 78 14.30 8.73 -1.61
C LEU A 78 14.38 7.58 -0.61
N ASP A 79 15.46 7.48 0.15
CA ASP A 79 15.60 6.46 1.21
C ASP A 79 14.41 6.55 2.17
N GLU A 80 13.52 5.57 2.10
CA GLU A 80 12.38 5.45 2.99
C GLU A 80 12.86 4.85 4.32
N PHE A 81 13.26 5.74 5.23
CA PHE A 81 13.68 5.38 6.59
C PHE A 81 12.58 4.72 7.45
N ASP A 82 11.39 4.49 6.90
CA ASP A 82 10.17 4.08 7.64
C ASP A 82 9.32 3.07 6.85
N GLN A 83 9.91 2.39 5.87
CA GLN A 83 9.23 1.32 5.15
C GLN A 83 9.34 0.02 5.96
N GLU A 84 8.48 -0.15 6.98
CA GLU A 84 8.36 -1.43 7.70
C GLU A 84 7.79 -2.55 6.80
N SER A 85 7.17 -2.17 5.68
CA SER A 85 6.73 -3.06 4.62
C SER A 85 7.72 -2.97 3.47
N CYS A 86 8.38 -4.07 3.10
CA CYS A 86 9.22 -4.16 1.90
C CYS A 86 8.45 -4.00 0.57
N PHE A 87 7.21 -3.49 0.62
CA PHE A 87 6.35 -3.24 -0.52
C PHE A 87 6.09 -1.73 -0.59
N VAL A 88 6.50 -1.12 -1.69
CA VAL A 88 6.25 0.30 -1.97
C VAL A 88 4.80 0.42 -2.42
N ASP A 89 4.06 1.39 -1.86
CA ASP A 89 2.65 1.63 -2.19
C ASP A 89 2.52 2.23 -3.63
N PHE A 90 2.68 1.36 -4.65
CA PHE A 90 2.26 1.37 -6.08
C PHE A 90 2.97 2.32 -7.10
N PRO A 91 2.97 2.05 -8.45
CA PRO A 91 2.24 1.05 -9.25
C PRO A 91 3.06 -0.05 -9.98
N GLU A 92 4.39 -0.07 -9.85
CA GLU A 92 5.24 -1.19 -10.25
C GLU A 92 5.96 -1.67 -8.99
N ASP A 93 5.47 -2.76 -8.41
CA ASP A 93 5.82 -3.23 -7.06
C ASP A 93 7.25 -3.81 -7.00
N GLY A 94 8.24 -2.92 -6.95
CA GLY A 94 9.64 -3.23 -6.63
C GLY A 94 10.47 -3.83 -7.77
N TYR A 95 9.88 -4.16 -8.91
CA TYR A 95 10.62 -4.76 -10.03
C TYR A 95 10.98 -3.72 -11.08
N ARG A 96 12.21 -3.20 -10.99
CA ARG A 96 12.78 -2.36 -12.06
C ARG A 96 13.33 -3.30 -13.14
N GLU A 97 12.91 -3.17 -14.39
CA GLU A 97 13.45 -3.99 -15.51
C GLU A 97 14.99 -3.89 -15.62
N SER A 98 15.58 -2.76 -15.19
CA SER A 98 17.04 -2.61 -15.10
C SER A 98 17.71 -3.47 -14.02
N LEU A 99 16.97 -3.84 -12.96
CA LEU A 99 17.41 -4.78 -11.91
C LEU A 99 17.33 -6.22 -12.41
N GLU A 100 16.30 -6.54 -13.21
CA GLU A 100 16.15 -7.84 -13.86
C GLU A 100 17.36 -8.15 -14.74
N GLN A 101 17.79 -7.21 -15.58
CA GLN A 101 18.96 -7.42 -16.42
C GLN A 101 20.22 -7.73 -15.61
N GLN A 102 20.42 -7.03 -14.48
CA GLN A 102 21.54 -7.30 -13.58
C GLN A 102 21.44 -8.69 -12.96
N TRP A 103 20.25 -9.08 -12.48
CA TRP A 103 20.06 -10.40 -11.89
C TRP A 103 20.24 -11.53 -12.90
N ILE A 104 19.72 -11.36 -14.12
CA ILE A 104 19.88 -12.30 -15.24
C ILE A 104 21.37 -12.52 -15.59
N ASP A 105 22.19 -11.48 -15.50
CA ASP A 105 23.62 -11.56 -15.79
C ASP A 105 24.40 -12.32 -14.70
N TYR A 106 23.91 -12.31 -13.44
CA TYR A 106 24.53 -13.00 -12.31
C TYR A 106 24.01 -14.43 -12.08
N VAL A 107 23.00 -14.89 -12.82
CA VAL A 107 22.46 -16.25 -12.68
C VAL A 107 23.44 -17.29 -13.23
N ASP A 108 23.79 -18.27 -12.38
CA ASP A 108 24.58 -19.44 -12.79
C ASP A 108 23.74 -20.39 -13.67
N ARG A 109 23.77 -20.11 -14.97
CA ARG A 109 23.06 -20.90 -15.99
C ARG A 109 23.52 -22.36 -16.05
N GLU A 110 24.76 -22.65 -15.64
CA GLU A 110 25.31 -24.00 -15.65
C GLU A 110 24.80 -24.83 -14.46
N GLN A 111 24.50 -24.19 -13.33
CA GLN A 111 23.79 -24.85 -12.23
C GLN A 111 22.35 -25.21 -12.64
N ILE A 112 21.64 -24.31 -13.33
CA ILE A 112 20.27 -24.55 -13.79
C ILE A 112 20.23 -25.69 -14.82
N LYS A 113 21.13 -25.69 -15.81
CA LYS A 113 21.22 -26.80 -16.78
C LYS A 113 21.45 -28.14 -16.09
N ARG A 114 22.38 -28.20 -15.13
CA ARG A 114 22.64 -29.42 -14.34
C ARG A 114 21.44 -29.88 -13.53
N TRP A 115 20.58 -28.97 -13.09
CA TRP A 115 19.34 -29.31 -12.42
C TRP A 115 18.29 -29.84 -13.39
N MET A 116 18.14 -29.21 -14.57
CA MET A 116 17.23 -29.65 -15.63
C MET A 116 17.62 -31.00 -16.25
N ASP A 117 18.92 -31.29 -16.32
CA ASP A 117 19.47 -32.55 -16.84
C ASP A 117 19.46 -33.68 -15.79
N ARG A 118 19.07 -33.37 -14.55
CA ARG A 118 18.93 -34.38 -13.49
C ARG A 118 17.58 -35.07 -13.67
N GLU A 119 17.58 -36.40 -13.78
CA GLU A 119 16.33 -37.16 -13.70
C GLU A 119 15.69 -36.92 -12.33
N ASP A 120 14.37 -36.68 -12.32
CA ASP A 120 13.61 -36.46 -11.08
C ASP A 120 13.82 -37.66 -10.15
N ASP A 121 14.38 -37.41 -8.97
CA ASP A 121 14.44 -38.41 -7.92
C ASP A 121 12.99 -38.84 -7.61
N PRO A 122 12.72 -40.16 -7.47
CA PRO A 122 11.38 -40.62 -7.16
C PRO A 122 10.92 -39.94 -5.87
N PRO A 123 9.67 -39.44 -5.82
CA PRO A 123 9.20 -38.65 -4.69
C PRO A 123 9.41 -39.42 -3.40
N GLU A 124 10.27 -38.88 -2.54
CA GLU A 124 10.54 -39.46 -1.24
C GLU A 124 9.23 -39.49 -0.47
N LYS A 125 8.82 -40.65 0.03
CA LYS A 125 7.59 -40.79 0.80
C LYS A 125 7.75 -39.98 2.09
N THR A 126 7.31 -38.75 2.05
CA THR A 126 7.25 -37.89 3.22
C THR A 126 6.12 -38.40 4.10
N ASP A 127 6.38 -38.63 5.39
CA ASP A 127 5.33 -38.85 6.38
C ASP A 127 4.55 -37.53 6.52
N CYS A 128 3.55 -37.35 5.65
CA CYS A 128 2.62 -36.25 5.73
C CYS A 128 1.58 -36.56 6.80
N ASP A 129 1.33 -35.61 7.71
CA ASP A 129 0.22 -35.69 8.64
C ASP A 129 -1.10 -35.84 7.88
N GLU A 130 -1.92 -36.82 8.29
CA GLU A 130 -3.25 -37.05 7.73
C GLU A 130 -4.20 -35.95 8.22
N TRP A 131 -4.19 -34.82 7.51
CA TRP A 131 -5.16 -33.75 7.69
C TRP A 131 -6.37 -34.00 6.79
N GLU A 132 -7.57 -33.63 7.26
CA GLU A 132 -8.82 -33.77 6.50
C GLU A 132 -8.80 -32.83 5.27
N SER A 133 -8.16 -33.29 4.20
CA SER A 133 -8.19 -32.64 2.89
C SER A 133 -9.24 -33.29 2.03
N LYS A 134 -10.01 -32.47 1.30
CA LYS A 134 -10.93 -32.95 0.29
C LYS A 134 -10.23 -32.85 -1.06
N THR A 135 -10.11 -33.96 -1.77
CA THR A 135 -9.67 -33.94 -3.17
C THR A 135 -10.66 -33.11 -3.97
N VAL A 136 -10.17 -32.02 -4.55
CA VAL A 136 -10.92 -31.16 -5.47
C VAL A 136 -10.38 -31.39 -6.87
N ASP A 137 -11.27 -31.61 -7.82
CA ASP A 137 -10.89 -31.68 -9.24
C ASP A 137 -10.63 -30.26 -9.78
N ILE A 138 -9.88 -30.12 -10.87
CA ILE A 138 -9.66 -28.82 -11.54
C ILE A 138 -11.02 -28.18 -11.87
N SER A 139 -12.00 -29.02 -12.19
CA SER A 139 -13.38 -28.64 -12.47
C SER A 139 -14.14 -28.09 -11.25
N ASP A 140 -13.67 -28.29 -10.02
CA ASP A 140 -14.24 -27.76 -8.77
C ASP A 140 -13.69 -26.38 -8.40
N SER A 141 -12.71 -25.87 -9.14
CA SER A 141 -12.17 -24.53 -8.91
C SER A 141 -13.22 -23.46 -9.17
N VAL A 142 -13.45 -22.57 -8.20
CA VAL A 142 -14.36 -21.41 -8.32
C VAL A 142 -14.02 -20.52 -9.52
N SER A 143 -12.75 -20.52 -9.93
CA SER A 143 -12.26 -19.82 -11.13
C SER A 143 -12.63 -20.53 -12.43
N ALA A 144 -12.81 -21.86 -12.43
CA ALA A 144 -13.23 -22.63 -13.60
C ALA A 144 -14.76 -22.60 -13.80
N ILE A 145 -15.54 -22.55 -12.71
CA ILE A 145 -17.02 -22.60 -12.71
C ILE A 145 -17.65 -21.20 -12.63
N ALA A 146 -16.96 -20.15 -13.09
CA ALA A 146 -17.55 -18.82 -13.17
C ALA A 146 -18.69 -18.83 -14.22
N ASN A 147 -19.92 -19.10 -13.77
CA ASN A 147 -21.11 -19.24 -14.62
C ASN A 147 -21.92 -17.94 -14.74
N THR A 148 -21.52 -16.86 -14.04
CA THR A 148 -22.21 -15.57 -14.09
C THR A 148 -21.33 -14.48 -14.68
N PHE A 149 -21.92 -13.58 -15.45
CA PHE A 149 -21.21 -12.48 -16.12
C PHE A 149 -20.34 -11.63 -15.15
N LYS A 150 -20.77 -11.45 -13.89
CA LYS A 150 -19.99 -10.75 -12.86
C LYS A 150 -18.75 -11.52 -12.40
N SER A 151 -18.83 -12.84 -12.26
CA SER A 151 -17.70 -13.67 -11.80
C SER A 151 -16.69 -13.97 -12.93
N ARG A 152 -17.12 -13.92 -14.19
CA ARG A 152 -16.26 -14.12 -15.37
C ARG A 152 -15.46 -12.89 -15.80
N LYS A 153 -15.83 -11.69 -15.34
CA LYS A 153 -15.22 -10.43 -15.80
C LYS A 153 -13.69 -10.41 -15.71
N ARG A 154 -13.11 -11.02 -14.67
CA ARG A 154 -11.66 -11.10 -14.50
C ARG A 154 -11.02 -12.10 -15.48
N ILE A 155 -11.68 -13.22 -15.76
CA ILE A 155 -11.24 -14.25 -16.71
C ILE A 155 -11.32 -13.73 -18.14
N ASP A 156 -12.41 -13.07 -18.49
CA ASP A 156 -12.61 -12.52 -19.83
C ASP A 156 -11.61 -11.38 -20.10
N ARG A 157 -11.30 -10.56 -19.10
CA ARG A 157 -10.24 -9.54 -19.18
C ARG A 157 -8.87 -10.18 -19.41
N TRP A 158 -8.53 -11.24 -18.69
CA TRP A 158 -7.27 -11.97 -18.88
C TRP A 158 -7.17 -12.60 -20.27
N ARG A 159 -8.23 -13.25 -20.76
CA ARG A 159 -8.27 -13.80 -22.13
C ARG A 159 -8.09 -12.72 -23.20
N ALA A 160 -8.69 -11.55 -23.00
CA ALA A 160 -8.51 -10.43 -23.91
C ALA A 160 -7.06 -9.91 -23.94
N MET A 161 -6.37 -9.88 -22.79
CA MET A 161 -4.96 -9.50 -22.73
C MET A 161 -4.06 -10.54 -23.41
N CYS A 162 -4.26 -11.83 -23.14
CA CYS A 162 -3.50 -12.89 -23.80
C CYS A 162 -3.70 -12.90 -25.32
N GLY A 163 -4.94 -12.77 -25.80
CA GLY A 163 -5.22 -12.70 -27.23
C GLY A 163 -4.64 -11.46 -27.92
N ALA A 164 -4.51 -10.34 -27.19
CA ALA A 164 -3.84 -9.15 -27.71
C ALA A 164 -2.32 -9.35 -27.83
N MET A 165 -1.71 -10.02 -26.85
CA MET A 165 -0.27 -10.38 -26.89
C MET A 165 0.04 -11.39 -28.00
N ASP A 166 -0.84 -12.37 -28.22
CA ASP A 166 -0.67 -13.35 -29.32
C ASP A 166 -0.75 -12.65 -30.69
N MET A 167 -1.65 -11.68 -30.88
CA MET A 167 -1.72 -10.89 -32.12
C MET A 167 -0.51 -9.97 -32.32
N GLU A 168 0.05 -9.39 -31.25
CA GLU A 168 1.29 -8.61 -31.32
C GLU A 168 2.52 -9.48 -31.63
N MET A 169 2.54 -10.74 -31.18
CA MET A 169 3.58 -11.70 -31.58
C MET A 169 3.46 -12.10 -33.05
N ASP A 170 2.25 -12.36 -33.55
CA ASP A 170 2.04 -12.75 -34.95
C ASP A 170 2.37 -11.61 -35.94
N MET A 171 2.14 -10.34 -35.58
CA MET A 171 2.52 -9.18 -36.43
C MET A 171 4.02 -8.86 -36.42
N ASN A 172 4.80 -9.42 -35.49
CA ASN A 172 6.25 -9.24 -35.42
C ASN A 172 7.03 -10.40 -36.09
N VAL A 173 6.33 -11.33 -36.74
CA VAL A 173 6.90 -12.52 -37.42
C VAL A 173 6.71 -12.46 -38.96
N GLU A 174 6.09 -11.40 -39.50
CA GLU A 174 6.14 -11.06 -40.95
C GLU A 174 7.26 -10.06 -41.28
#